data_AF-A0A7S1A4A1-F1
#
_entry.id   AF-A0A7S1A4A1-F1
#
_cell.length_a   1.000
_cell.length_b   1.000
_cell.length_c   1.000
_cell.angle_alpha   90.00
_cell.angle_beta   90.00
_cell.angle_gamma   90.00
#
_symmetry.space_group_name_H-M   'P 1'
#
loop_
_entity.id
_entity.type
_entity.pdbx_description
1 polymer ?
#
loop_
_entity_poly.entity_id
_entity_poly.type
_entity_poly.pdbx_seq_one_letter_code
_entity_poly.pdbx_strand_id
1 'polypeptide(L)'
;FVAGFIQLPRDFLKFWPPAKLFGFWLGLITMTILFCTELSDQYPKANDMLAIAALVAIWWALEVMHLSATSLLPMVLIPLCSISKSATIAGAYWGWVQMLFLGAFIVDAAIMHVDLHKR
;
A
#
# COMPACT_ATOMS: atom_id res chain seq x y z
N PHE A 1 -30.20 -16.16 -5.76
CA PHE A 1 -28.74 -16.29 -5.92
C PHE A 1 -27.96 -14.96 -5.75
N VAL A 2 -28.56 -13.87 -5.25
CA VAL A 2 -27.88 -12.54 -5.15
C VAL A 2 -27.88 -11.94 -3.73
N ALA A 3 -28.41 -12.63 -2.72
CA ALA A 3 -28.59 -12.07 -1.36
C ALA A 3 -27.77 -12.77 -0.26
N GLY A 4 -26.50 -13.12 -0.52
CA GLY A 4 -25.70 -13.94 0.41
C GLY A 4 -24.24 -13.52 0.67
N PHE A 5 -23.70 -12.48 0.02
CA PHE A 5 -22.25 -12.21 0.05
C PHE A 5 -21.81 -11.03 0.91
N ILE A 6 -22.72 -10.30 1.56
CA ILE A 6 -22.39 -9.13 2.39
C ILE A 6 -23.12 -9.22 3.74
N GLN A 7 -22.94 -10.33 4.45
CA GLN A 7 -23.07 -10.31 5.90
C GLN A 7 -21.68 -10.01 6.47
N LEU A 8 -21.34 -8.72 6.58
CA LEU A 8 -20.20 -8.33 7.40
C LEU A 8 -20.43 -8.91 8.81
N PRO A 9 -19.50 -9.70 9.36
CA PRO A 9 -19.66 -10.22 10.71
C PRO A 9 -19.88 -9.03 11.65
N ARG A 10 -20.89 -9.12 12.52
CA ARG A 10 -21.25 -8.03 13.47
C ARG A 10 -20.08 -7.62 14.38
N ASP A 11 -19.04 -8.45 14.44
CA ASP A 11 -17.80 -8.23 15.18
C ASP A 11 -16.65 -7.62 14.35
N PHE A 12 -16.91 -7.15 13.12
CA PHE A 12 -15.89 -6.51 12.27
C PHE A 12 -15.25 -5.28 12.94
N LEU A 13 -16.02 -4.51 13.71
CA LEU A 13 -15.48 -3.39 14.50
C LEU A 13 -14.53 -3.83 15.63
N LYS A 14 -14.55 -5.11 16.04
CA LYS A 14 -13.64 -5.66 17.05
C LYS A 14 -12.24 -5.92 16.50
N PHE A 15 -12.08 -6.03 15.17
CA PHE A 15 -10.80 -6.22 14.50
C PHE A 15 -9.93 -4.95 14.44
N TRP A 16 -10.51 -3.78 14.70
CA TRP A 16 -9.80 -2.50 14.64
C TRP A 16 -9.60 -1.92 16.04
N PRO A 17 -8.45 -2.20 16.70
CA PRO A 17 -8.12 -1.53 17.95
C PRO A 17 -8.09 -0.01 17.75
N PRO A 18 -8.41 0.78 18.78
CA PRO A 18 -8.55 2.25 18.67
C PRO A 18 -7.29 2.93 18.12
N ALA A 19 -6.11 2.34 18.34
CA ALA A 19 -4.84 2.82 17.79
C ALA A 19 -4.79 2.78 16.25
N LYS A 20 -5.37 1.75 15.59
CA LYS A 20 -5.39 1.66 14.12
C LYS A 20 -6.39 2.62 13.51
N LEU A 21 -7.51 2.84 14.18
CA LEU A 21 -8.49 3.85 13.77
C LEU A 21 -7.87 5.25 13.85
N PHE A 22 -7.13 5.55 14.93
CA PHE A 22 -6.38 6.79 15.06
C PHE A 22 -5.36 6.97 13.92
N GLY A 23 -4.55 5.94 13.63
CA GLY A 23 -3.56 6.00 12.55
C GLY A 23 -4.17 6.17 11.16
N PHE A 24 -5.33 5.55 10.92
CA PHE A 24 -6.07 5.72 9.67
C PHE A 24 -6.48 7.16 9.44
N TRP A 25 -7.16 7.77 10.43
CA TRP A 25 -7.59 9.15 10.36
C TRP A 25 -6.41 10.12 10.33
N LEU A 26 -5.36 9.87 11.11
CA LEU A 26 -4.14 10.67 11.09
C LEU A 26 -3.56 10.75 9.67
N GLY A 27 -3.41 9.60 9.00
CA GLY A 27 -2.89 9.57 7.63
C GLY A 27 -3.75 10.35 6.64
N LEU A 28 -5.09 10.19 6.69
CA LEU A 28 -6.00 10.92 5.81
C LEU A 28 -6.02 12.42 6.08
N ILE A 29 -5.95 12.81 7.35
CA ILE A 29 -5.87 14.22 7.75
C ILE A 29 -4.56 14.83 7.25
N THR A 30 -3.43 14.16 7.44
CA THR A 30 -2.13 14.64 6.93
C THR A 30 -2.13 14.76 5.41
N MET A 31 -2.67 13.77 4.69
CA MET A 31 -2.80 13.83 3.23
C MET A 31 -3.64 15.05 2.80
N THR A 32 -4.79 15.27 3.44
CA THR A 32 -5.71 16.37 3.10
C THR A 32 -5.09 17.73 3.41
N ILE A 33 -4.42 17.88 4.55
CA ILE A 33 -3.70 19.10 4.92
C ILE A 33 -2.62 19.39 3.88
N LEU A 34 -1.81 18.39 3.53
CA LEU A 34 -0.76 18.57 2.55
C LEU A 34 -1.32 18.97 1.19
N PHE A 35 -2.39 18.33 0.69
CA PHE A 35 -3.04 18.76 -0.54
C PHE A 35 -3.48 20.24 -0.54
N CYS A 36 -3.86 20.78 0.62
CA CYS A 36 -4.26 22.18 0.77
C CYS A 36 -3.09 23.15 1.02
N THR A 37 -1.87 22.67 1.25
CA THR A 37 -0.69 23.53 1.46
C THR A 37 0.07 23.77 0.17
N GLU A 38 0.22 25.01 -0.25
CA GLU A 38 1.09 25.36 -1.37
C GLU A 38 2.55 25.44 -0.89
N LEU A 39 3.29 24.34 -1.03
CA LEU A 39 4.68 24.25 -0.59
C LEU A 39 5.66 24.94 -1.55
N SER A 40 5.31 25.03 -2.84
CA SER A 40 6.12 25.68 -3.88
C SER A 40 5.29 26.02 -5.10
N ASP A 41 5.24 27.30 -5.46
CA ASP A 41 4.58 27.79 -6.70
C ASP A 41 5.23 27.23 -7.97
N GLN A 42 6.49 26.83 -7.90
CA GLN A 42 7.26 26.36 -9.04
C GLN A 42 6.92 24.91 -9.42
N TYR A 43 6.48 24.09 -8.46
CA TYR A 43 6.20 22.65 -8.66
C TYR A 43 4.90 22.24 -7.96
N PRO A 44 3.72 22.60 -8.52
CA PRO A 44 2.44 22.31 -7.87
C PRO A 44 2.21 20.82 -7.61
N LYS A 45 2.69 19.94 -8.50
CA LYS A 45 2.56 18.47 -8.36
C LYS A 45 3.47 17.85 -7.31
N ALA A 46 4.48 18.57 -6.82
CA ALA A 46 5.39 18.05 -5.78
C ALA A 46 4.65 17.89 -4.45
N ASN A 47 3.70 18.79 -4.18
CA ASN A 47 2.86 18.73 -3.00
C ASN A 47 1.93 17.52 -3.00
N ASP A 48 1.30 17.23 -4.15
CA ASP A 48 0.45 16.05 -4.33
C ASP A 48 1.24 14.74 -4.09
N MET A 49 2.47 14.68 -4.61
CA MET A 49 3.35 13.54 -4.40
C MET A 49 3.74 13.39 -2.93
N LEU A 50 4.03 14.50 -2.24
CA LEU A 50 4.35 14.51 -0.82
C LEU A 50 3.16 14.06 0.03
N ALA A 51 1.94 14.49 -0.30
CA ALA A 51 0.72 14.08 0.38
C ALA A 51 0.51 12.56 0.31
N ILE A 52 0.69 11.97 -0.89
CA ILE A 52 0.61 10.51 -1.09
C ILE A 52 1.73 9.79 -0.33
N ALA A 53 2.97 10.30 -0.39
CA ALA A 53 4.10 9.70 0.30
C ALA A 53 3.91 9.72 1.83
N ALA A 54 3.43 10.84 2.38
CA ALA A 54 3.14 10.97 3.80
C ALA A 54 2.03 10.02 4.26
N LEU A 55 0.95 9.87 3.47
CA LEU A 55 -0.11 8.89 3.74
C LEU A 55 0.47 7.48 3.88
N VAL A 56 1.23 7.06 2.88
CA VAL A 56 1.83 5.72 2.81
C VAL A 56 2.81 5.51 3.96
N ALA A 57 3.63 6.51 4.28
CA ALA A 57 4.58 6.46 5.39
C ALA A 57 3.88 6.33 6.75
N ILE A 58 2.82 7.09 7.00
CA ILE A 58 2.05 7.02 8.26
C ILE A 58 1.36 5.67 8.38
N TRP A 59 0.71 5.19 7.32
CA TRP A 59 0.03 3.90 7.33
C TRP A 59 0.98 2.71 7.42
N TRP A 60 2.21 2.83 6.91
CA TRP A 60 3.29 1.87 7.15
C TRP A 60 3.77 1.90 8.60
N ALA A 61 4.12 3.07 9.13
CA ALA A 61 4.68 3.21 10.48
C ALA A 61 3.71 2.77 11.57
N LEU A 62 2.41 2.98 11.38
CA LEU A 62 1.36 2.63 12.35
C LEU A 62 0.68 1.29 12.04
N GLU A 63 1.13 0.55 11.02
CA GLU A 63 0.56 -0.73 10.59
C GLU A 63 -0.98 -0.73 10.53
N VAL A 64 -1.53 0.37 10.03
CA VAL A 64 -2.98 0.61 9.93
C VAL A 64 -3.61 -0.44 9.03
N MET A 65 -2.94 -0.74 7.91
CA MET A 65 -3.28 -1.81 6.98
C MET A 65 -2.08 -2.74 6.77
N HIS A 66 -2.35 -3.94 6.25
CA HIS A 66 -1.31 -4.89 5.87
C HIS A 66 -0.30 -4.24 4.93
N LEU A 67 1.00 -4.49 5.15
CA LEU A 67 2.09 -3.83 4.43
C LEU A 67 1.89 -3.89 2.91
N SER A 68 1.50 -5.06 2.39
CA SER A 68 1.25 -5.25 0.96
C SER A 68 0.08 -4.43 0.43
N ALA A 69 -0.97 -4.22 1.24
CA ALA A 69 -2.10 -3.39 0.85
C ALA A 69 -1.66 -1.92 0.77
N THR A 70 -0.93 -1.44 1.77
CA THR A 70 -0.42 -0.07 1.82
C THR A 70 0.54 0.23 0.66
N SER A 71 1.40 -0.73 0.30
CA SER A 71 2.34 -0.59 -0.83
C SER A 71 1.67 -0.46 -2.19
N LEU A 72 0.40 -0.86 -2.35
CA LEU A 72 -0.34 -0.74 -3.61
C LEU A 72 -1.02 0.62 -3.78
N LEU A 73 -1.17 1.41 -2.71
CA LEU A 73 -1.83 2.72 -2.80
C LEU A 73 -1.20 3.68 -3.81
N PRO A 74 0.14 3.85 -3.87
CA PRO A 74 0.78 4.71 -4.87
C PRO A 74 0.39 4.36 -6.31
N MET A 75 0.21 3.07 -6.61
CA MET A 75 -0.18 2.58 -7.93
C MET A 75 -1.50 3.18 -8.41
N VAL A 76 -2.42 3.46 -7.49
CA VAL A 76 -3.75 4.02 -7.78
C VAL A 76 -3.76 5.53 -7.58
N LEU A 77 -3.19 6.04 -6.48
CA LEU A 77 -3.26 7.46 -6.12
C LEU A 77 -2.43 8.35 -7.05
N ILE A 78 -1.23 7.92 -7.46
CA ILE A 78 -0.35 8.74 -8.30
C ILE A 78 -0.97 9.02 -9.69
N PRO A 79 -1.54 8.02 -10.39
CA PRO A 79 -2.26 8.27 -11.64
C PRO A 79 -3.54 9.10 -11.45
N LEU A 80 -4.27 8.92 -10.34
CA LEU A 80 -5.47 9.70 -10.04
C LEU A 80 -5.17 11.19 -9.86
N CYS A 81 -4.05 11.53 -9.21
CA CYS A 81 -3.57 12.90 -9.10
C CYS A 81 -2.88 13.42 -10.39
N SER A 82 -2.91 12.65 -11.50
CA SER A 82 -2.29 13.01 -12.78
C SER A 82 -0.80 13.39 -12.66
N ILE A 83 -0.09 12.80 -11.68
CA ILE A 83 1.34 13.04 -11.43
C ILE A 83 2.17 12.25 -12.45
N SER A 84 1.85 10.98 -12.66
CA SER A 84 2.56 10.09 -13.59
C SER A 84 1.60 9.10 -14.26
N LYS A 85 2.03 8.50 -15.38
CA LYS A 85 1.24 7.50 -16.11
C LYS A 85 1.18 6.18 -15.34
N SER A 86 0.03 5.53 -15.37
CA SER A 86 -0.19 4.22 -14.73
C SER A 86 0.82 3.16 -15.20
N ALA A 87 1.12 3.12 -16.50
CA ALA A 87 2.10 2.19 -17.06
C ALA A 87 3.50 2.36 -16.46
N THR A 88 3.93 3.60 -16.22
CA THR A 88 5.24 3.90 -15.62
C THR A 88 5.29 3.42 -14.17
N ILE A 89 4.23 3.65 -13.40
CA ILE A 89 4.15 3.23 -12.00
C ILE A 89 4.03 1.71 -11.88
N ALA A 90 3.24 1.06 -12.74
CA ALA A 90 3.12 -0.39 -12.78
C ALA A 90 4.47 -1.08 -13.04
N GLY A 91 5.31 -0.49 -13.91
CA GLY A 91 6.66 -0.97 -14.15
C GLY A 91 7.55 -1.01 -12.89
N ALA A 92 7.34 -0.10 -11.93
CA ALA A 92 8.10 -0.07 -10.68
C ALA A 92 7.81 -1.26 -9.75
N TYR A 93 6.63 -1.89 -9.88
CA TYR A 93 6.27 -3.09 -9.12
C TYR A 93 6.88 -4.37 -9.71
N TRP A 94 7.33 -4.33 -10.96
CA TRP A 94 7.85 -5.47 -11.71
C TRP A 94 9.34 -5.32 -12.05
N GLY A 95 10.13 -4.92 -11.05
CA GLY A 95 11.59 -4.77 -11.21
C GLY A 95 12.33 -6.11 -11.16
N TRP A 96 13.56 -6.10 -11.68
CA TRP A 96 14.45 -7.26 -11.70
C TRP A 96 14.72 -7.84 -10.30
N VAL A 97 14.79 -6.99 -9.29
CA VAL A 97 15.01 -7.40 -7.90
C VAL A 97 13.78 -8.16 -7.36
N GLN A 98 12.57 -7.69 -7.63
CA GLN A 98 11.33 -8.38 -7.26
C GLN A 98 11.23 -9.76 -7.95
N MET A 99 11.62 -9.84 -9.23
CA MET A 99 11.67 -11.11 -9.97
C MET A 99 12.73 -12.07 -9.41
N LEU A 100 13.89 -11.54 -8.97
CA LEU A 100 14.93 -12.34 -8.32
C LEU A 100 14.43 -12.96 -7.02
N PHE A 101 13.75 -12.18 -6.17
CA PHE A 101 13.15 -12.70 -4.93
C PHE A 101 12.06 -13.74 -5.23
N LEU A 102 11.22 -13.51 -6.24
CA LEU A 102 10.24 -14.50 -6.68
C LEU A 102 10.91 -15.81 -7.10
N GLY A 103 11.99 -15.73 -7.88
CA GLY A 103 12.79 -16.91 -8.27
C GLY A 103 13.39 -17.63 -7.06
N ALA A 104 13.94 -16.88 -6.09
CA ALA A 104 14.47 -17.44 -4.86
C ALA A 104 13.40 -18.19 -4.05
N PHE A 105 12.19 -17.64 -3.93
CA PHE A 105 11.08 -18.30 -3.24
C PHE A 105 10.58 -19.54 -3.97
N ILE A 106 10.58 -19.54 -5.31
CA ILE A 106 10.25 -20.74 -6.10
C ILE A 106 11.27 -21.86 -5.85
N VAL A 107 12.56 -21.54 -5.82
CA VAL A 107 13.63 -22.50 -5.53
C VAL A 107 13.52 -23.04 -4.10
N ASP A 108 13.31 -22.16 -3.12
CA ASP A 108 13.11 -22.54 -1.71
C ASP A 108 11.89 -23.49 -1.55
N ALA A 109 10.78 -23.16 -2.20
CA ALA A 109 9.60 -24.03 -2.22
C ALA A 109 9.87 -25.40 -2.85
N ALA A 110 10.68 -25.46 -3.91
CA ALA A 110 11.06 -26.73 -4.53
C ALA A 110 11.95 -27.58 -3.61
N ILE A 111 12.92 -26.97 -2.91
CA ILE A 111 13.77 -27.64 -1.92
C ILE A 111 12.92 -28.22 -0.78
N MET A 112 11.95 -27.45 -0.28
CA MET A 112 10.99 -27.91 0.73
C MET A 112 10.15 -29.08 0.23
N HIS A 113 9.68 -29.04 -1.02
CA HIS A 113 8.87 -30.13 -1.58
C HIS A 113 9.68 -31.44 -1.70
N VAL A 114 10.98 -31.37 -2.03
CA VAL A 114 11.83 -32.56 -2.19
C VAL A 114 12.35 -33.09 -0.83
N ASP A 115 11.98 -32.45 0.29
CA ASP A 115 12.50 -32.77 1.64
C ASP A 115 14.04 -32.78 1.67
N LEU A 116 14.68 -32.02 0.77
CA LEU A 116 16.14 -32.02 0.65
C LEU A 116 16.80 -31.51 1.93
N HIS A 117 16.10 -30.66 2.67
CA HIS A 117 16.56 -30.15 3.98
C HIS A 117 16.67 -31.24 5.07
N LYS A 118 16.18 -32.47 4.84
CA LYS A 118 16.24 -33.61 5.78
C LYS A 118 17.36 -34.61 5.46
N ARG A 119 18.05 -34.47 4.32
CA ARG A 119 19.17 -35.33 3.92
C ARG A 119 20.50 -34.64 4.19
#